data_AF-A0A1B6K6J7-F1
#
_entry.id   AF-A0A1B6K6J7-F1
#
_cell.length_a   1.000
_cell.length_b   1.000
_cell.length_c   1.000
_cell.angle_alpha   90.00
_cell.angle_beta   90.00
_cell.angle_gamma   90.00
#
_symmetry.space_group_name_H-M   'P 1'
#
loop_
_entity.id
_entity.type
_entity.pdbx_description
1 polymer ?
#
loop_
_entity_poly.entity_id
_entity_poly.type
_entity_poly.pdbx_seq_one_letter_code
_entity_poly.pdbx_strand_id
1 'polypeptide(L)'
;MADDEAKKAKQAEIDRKRAEVRRRMEEASKAKKAKKGFMTPERKKKLRLLLRKKAAEELKKEQERKAAERRRIIEERCGRPKNLDDANEGSLKKVCQDYHTRIADLEDKKFDIEYIVFQVSNPWMTPMKVL
;
A
#
# COMPACT_ATOMS: atom_id res chain seq x y z
N MET A 1 18.76 28.16 -7.99
CA MET A 1 17.89 29.35 -8.12
C MET A 1 17.48 29.61 -9.57
N ALA A 2 18.40 29.76 -10.53
CA ALA A 2 18.05 29.99 -11.95
C ALA A 2 17.35 28.80 -12.64
N ASP A 3 17.73 27.56 -12.30
CA ASP A 3 17.17 26.34 -12.93
C ASP A 3 15.71 26.05 -12.54
N ASP A 4 15.29 26.44 -11.33
CA ASP A 4 13.91 26.23 -10.86
C ASP A 4 12.93 27.22 -11.49
N GLU A 5 13.40 28.45 -11.75
CA GLU A 5 12.62 29.49 -12.40
C GLU A 5 12.36 29.17 -13.87
N ALA A 6 13.37 28.62 -14.56
CA ALA A 6 13.25 28.13 -15.94
C ALA A 6 12.30 26.92 -16.06
N LYS A 7 12.32 25.98 -15.09
CA LYS A 7 11.39 24.85 -15.05
C LYS A 7 9.95 25.29 -14.79
N LYS A 8 9.76 26.25 -13.88
CA LYS A 8 8.45 26.82 -13.55
C LYS A 8 7.85 27.59 -14.74
N ALA A 9 8.66 28.36 -15.46
CA ALA A 9 8.24 29.04 -16.68
C ALA A 9 7.81 28.07 -17.79
N LYS A 10 8.60 27.00 -18.03
CA LYS A 10 8.24 25.94 -18.99
C LYS A 10 6.96 25.20 -18.61
N GLN A 11 6.77 24.90 -17.32
CA GLN A 11 5.57 24.25 -16.83
C GLN A 11 4.32 25.15 -16.99
N ALA A 12 4.44 26.43 -16.69
CA ALA A 12 3.37 27.40 -16.87
C ALA A 12 2.96 27.56 -18.35
N GLU A 13 3.92 27.55 -19.28
CA GLU A 13 3.64 27.62 -20.71
C GLU A 13 2.92 26.35 -21.22
N ILE A 14 3.35 25.17 -20.74
CA ILE A 14 2.70 23.89 -21.03
C ILE A 14 1.25 23.88 -20.52
N ASP A 15 1.02 24.37 -19.31
CA ASP A 15 -0.31 24.39 -18.69
C ASP A 15 -1.24 25.43 -19.36
N ARG A 16 -0.70 26.56 -19.81
CA ARG A 16 -1.43 27.54 -20.64
C ARG A 16 -1.88 26.92 -21.97
N LYS A 17 -0.97 26.24 -22.68
CA LYS A 17 -1.29 25.54 -23.95
C LYS A 17 -2.31 24.43 -23.74
N ARG A 18 -2.24 23.68 -22.64
CA ARG A 18 -3.22 22.64 -22.29
C ARG A 18 -4.61 23.23 -21.99
N ALA A 19 -4.67 24.35 -21.28
CA ALA A 19 -5.91 25.03 -20.95
C ALA A 19 -6.62 25.58 -22.20
N GLU A 20 -5.87 26.17 -23.13
CA GLU A 20 -6.42 26.68 -24.40
C GLU A 20 -6.98 25.55 -25.28
N VAL A 21 -6.24 24.45 -25.43
CA VAL A 21 -6.72 23.26 -26.15
C VAL A 21 -7.97 22.67 -25.49
N ARG A 22 -8.03 22.69 -24.16
CA ARG A 22 -9.21 22.22 -23.42
C ARG A 22 -10.43 23.11 -23.66
N ARG A 23 -10.26 24.44 -23.63
CA ARG A 23 -11.33 25.41 -23.90
C ARG A 23 -11.90 25.25 -25.30
N ARG A 24 -11.03 25.19 -26.31
CA ARG A 24 -11.42 25.00 -27.72
C ARG A 24 -12.20 23.69 -27.95
N MET A 25 -11.79 22.62 -27.27
CA MET A 25 -12.45 21.33 -27.39
C MET A 25 -13.80 21.29 -26.63
N GLU A 26 -13.95 22.04 -25.54
CA GLU A 26 -15.19 22.13 -24.76
C GLU A 26 -16.26 22.93 -25.53
N GLU A 27 -15.87 24.06 -26.12
CA GLU A 27 -16.71 24.88 -26.99
C GLU A 27 -17.22 24.08 -28.20
N ALA A 28 -16.36 23.29 -28.85
CA ALA A 28 -16.76 22.41 -29.96
C ALA A 28 -17.70 21.26 -29.52
N SER A 29 -17.63 20.83 -28.26
CA SER A 29 -18.47 19.75 -27.72
C SER A 29 -19.87 20.21 -27.29
N LYS A 30 -20.03 21.47 -26.85
CA LYS A 30 -21.33 22.06 -26.50
C LYS A 30 -22.28 22.15 -27.71
N ALA A 31 -21.73 22.29 -28.92
CA ALA A 31 -22.48 22.34 -30.16
C ALA A 31 -23.00 20.97 -30.66
N LYS A 32 -22.47 19.85 -30.16
CA LYS A 32 -22.88 18.49 -30.56
C LYS A 32 -23.42 17.69 -29.37
N LYS A 33 -24.66 18.00 -28.95
CA LYS A 33 -25.41 17.35 -27.85
C LYS A 33 -25.87 15.91 -28.15
N ALA A 34 -25.02 15.05 -28.74
CA ALA A 34 -25.36 13.65 -28.95
C ALA A 34 -24.18 12.74 -28.62
N LYS A 35 -24.14 12.23 -27.38
CA LYS A 35 -23.38 11.06 -26.85
C LYS A 35 -21.89 10.87 -27.23
N LYS A 36 -21.27 11.78 -27.96
CA LYS A 36 -19.86 11.75 -28.39
C LYS A 36 -19.08 12.61 -27.39
N GLY A 37 -18.67 11.99 -26.29
CA GLY A 37 -17.89 12.68 -25.26
C GLY A 37 -16.65 13.38 -25.83
N PHE A 38 -16.20 14.43 -25.14
CA PHE A 38 -15.06 15.29 -25.48
C PHE A 38 -13.77 14.56 -25.94
N MET A 39 -13.59 13.31 -25.52
CA MET A 39 -12.43 12.48 -25.89
C MET A 39 -12.73 11.52 -27.04
N THR A 40 -11.77 11.39 -27.96
CA THR A 40 -11.78 10.30 -28.94
C THR A 40 -11.64 8.94 -28.22
N PRO A 41 -12.19 7.85 -28.79
CA PRO A 41 -12.10 6.51 -28.20
C PRO A 41 -10.66 6.07 -27.88
N GLU A 42 -9.70 6.41 -28.75
CA GLU A 42 -8.26 6.13 -28.59
C GLU A 42 -7.66 6.89 -27.40
N ARG A 43 -7.96 8.18 -27.26
CA ARG A 43 -7.53 8.99 -26.10
C ARG A 43 -8.10 8.41 -24.81
N LYS A 44 -9.36 7.94 -24.83
CA LYS A 44 -10.01 7.32 -23.66
C LYS A 44 -9.35 5.99 -23.27
N LYS A 45 -8.97 5.17 -24.25
CA LYS A 45 -8.20 3.94 -24.04
C LYS A 45 -6.83 4.23 -23.43
N LYS A 46 -6.10 5.22 -23.96
CA LYS A 46 -4.79 5.64 -23.43
C LYS A 46 -4.90 6.19 -21.99
N LEU A 47 -5.92 7.00 -21.70
CA LEU A 47 -6.14 7.53 -20.36
C LEU A 47 -6.41 6.43 -19.33
N ARG A 48 -7.31 5.48 -19.63
CA ARG A 48 -7.58 4.33 -18.74
C ARG A 48 -6.33 3.51 -18.45
N LEU A 49 -5.50 3.30 -19.47
CA LEU A 49 -4.22 2.59 -19.31
C LEU A 49 -3.30 3.33 -18.34
N LEU A 50 -3.14 4.64 -18.50
CA LEU A 50 -2.31 5.47 -17.62
C LEU A 50 -2.83 5.47 -16.18
N LEU A 51 -4.14 5.54 -15.98
CA LEU A 51 -4.74 5.49 -14.64
C LEU A 51 -4.50 4.15 -13.94
N ARG A 52 -4.63 3.03 -14.66
CA ARG A 52 -4.33 1.70 -14.10
C ARG A 52 -2.86 1.52 -13.79
N LYS A 53 -1.97 2.01 -14.67
CA LYS A 53 -0.52 2.00 -14.42
C LYS A 53 -0.18 2.80 -13.16
N LYS A 54 -0.74 4.00 -13.01
CA LYS A 54 -0.56 4.82 -11.81
C LYS A 54 -1.11 4.13 -10.56
N ALA A 55 -2.29 3.53 -10.64
CA ALA A 55 -2.86 2.78 -9.52
C ALA A 55 -2.00 1.57 -9.12
N ALA A 56 -1.45 0.84 -10.10
CA ALA A 56 -0.56 -0.29 -9.85
C ALA A 56 0.78 0.16 -9.22
N GLU A 57 1.35 1.27 -9.68
CA GLU A 57 2.56 1.85 -9.10
C GLU A 57 2.35 2.28 -7.65
N GLU A 58 1.26 3.03 -7.36
CA GLU A 58 0.94 3.44 -6.00
C GLU A 58 0.68 2.23 -5.08
N LEU A 59 -0.01 1.19 -5.59
CA LEU A 59 -0.22 -0.05 -4.84
C LEU A 59 1.10 -0.75 -4.52
N LYS A 60 2.04 -0.82 -5.48
CA LYS A 60 3.37 -1.41 -5.26
C LYS A 60 4.17 -0.62 -4.23
N LYS A 61 4.15 0.72 -4.31
CA LYS A 61 4.82 1.60 -3.35
C LYS A 61 4.25 1.45 -1.94
N GLU A 62 2.93 1.28 -1.81
CA GLU A 62 2.29 1.02 -0.53
C GLU A 62 2.66 -0.37 0.03
N GLN A 63 2.74 -1.40 -0.82
CA GLN A 63 3.21 -2.73 -0.42
C GLN A 63 4.66 -2.68 0.09
N GLU A 64 5.55 -1.96 -0.60
CA GLU A 64 6.94 -1.78 -0.19
C GLU A 64 7.04 -1.04 1.16
N ARG A 65 6.24 0.02 1.35
CA ARG A 65 6.15 0.73 2.65
C ARG A 65 5.68 -0.20 3.77
N LYS A 66 4.63 -1.00 3.53
CA LYS A 66 4.11 -1.95 4.51
C LYS A 66 5.10 -3.07 4.82
N ALA A 67 5.85 -3.53 3.81
CA ALA A 67 6.90 -4.54 3.98
C ALA A 67 8.10 -4.00 4.78
N ALA A 68 8.51 -2.76 4.52
CA ALA A 68 9.56 -2.09 5.29
C ALA A 68 9.15 -1.90 6.76
N GLU A 69 7.94 -1.42 7.01
CA GLU A 69 7.43 -1.28 8.38
C GLU A 69 7.31 -2.64 9.08
N ARG A 70 6.84 -3.67 8.37
CA ARG A 70 6.82 -5.04 8.90
C ARG A 70 8.21 -5.51 9.30
N ARG A 71 9.25 -5.23 8.51
CA ARG A 71 10.64 -5.58 8.85
C ARG A 71 11.11 -4.84 10.10
N ARG A 72 10.86 -3.53 10.19
CA ARG A 72 11.19 -2.72 11.36
C ARG A 72 10.56 -3.25 12.64
N ILE A 73 9.27 -3.59 12.60
CA ILE A 73 8.55 -4.14 13.76
C ILE A 73 9.10 -5.51 14.16
N ILE A 74 9.48 -6.36 13.20
CA ILE A 74 10.09 -7.67 13.51
C ILE A 74 11.42 -7.47 14.23
N GLU A 75 12.26 -6.57 13.73
CA GLU A 75 13.56 -6.27 14.36
C GLU A 75 13.39 -5.73 15.79
N GLU A 76 12.43 -4.81 16.00
CA GLU A 76 12.11 -4.28 17.32
C GLU A 76 11.58 -5.36 18.28
N ARG A 77 10.72 -6.28 17.80
CA ARG A 77 10.11 -7.33 18.63
C ARG A 77 11.03 -8.50 18.95
N CYS A 78 11.85 -8.92 17.98
CA CYS A 78 12.78 -10.04 18.15
C CYS A 78 14.05 -9.60 18.89
N GLY A 79 14.47 -8.34 18.73
CA GLY A 79 15.64 -7.79 19.40
C GLY A 79 16.93 -8.50 18.99
N ARG A 80 17.92 -8.46 19.88
CA ARG A 80 19.22 -9.10 19.67
C ARG A 80 19.21 -10.54 20.17
N PRO A 81 19.96 -11.46 19.52
CA PRO A 81 20.18 -12.79 20.04
C PRO A 81 20.73 -12.76 21.47
N LYS A 82 20.35 -13.74 22.29
CA LYS A 82 20.92 -13.91 23.63
C LYS A 82 22.42 -14.23 23.51
N ASN A 83 23.25 -13.62 24.36
CA ASN A 83 24.67 -13.95 24.42
C ASN A 83 24.84 -15.34 25.04
N LEU A 84 25.53 -16.24 24.33
CA LEU A 84 25.80 -17.61 24.76
C LEU A 84 27.29 -17.84 25.08
N ASP A 85 28.18 -16.94 24.69
CA ASP A 85 29.63 -17.15 24.73
C ASP A 85 30.17 -17.22 26.16
N ASP A 86 29.57 -16.48 27.10
CA ASP A 86 29.95 -16.45 28.53
C ASP A 86 28.90 -17.11 29.44
N ALA A 87 27.95 -17.87 28.88
CA ALA A 87 26.82 -18.40 29.64
C ALA A 87 27.18 -19.68 30.40
N ASN A 88 26.94 -19.70 31.71
CA ASN A 88 27.03 -20.93 32.52
C ASN A 88 25.81 -21.84 32.29
N GLU A 89 25.87 -23.09 32.77
CA GLU A 89 24.80 -24.09 32.58
C GLU A 89 23.43 -23.62 33.10
N GLY A 90 23.39 -22.91 34.23
CA GLY A 90 22.15 -22.35 34.79
C GLY A 90 21.54 -21.27 33.89
N SER A 91 22.38 -20.38 33.37
CA SER A 91 21.99 -19.35 32.40
C SER A 91 21.48 -19.96 31.10
N LEU A 92 22.13 -21.02 30.60
CA LEU A 92 21.68 -21.73 29.40
C LEU A 92 20.31 -22.39 29.61
N LYS A 93 20.08 -23.08 30.73
CA LYS A 93 18.77 -23.67 31.05
C LYS A 93 17.67 -22.60 31.13
N LYS A 94 17.96 -21.47 31.76
CA LYS A 94 17.02 -20.34 31.84
C LYS A 94 16.70 -19.78 30.45
N VAL A 95 17.70 -19.58 29.59
CA VAL A 95 17.48 -19.10 28.21
C VAL A 95 16.57 -20.06 27.43
N CYS A 96 16.78 -21.38 27.54
CA CYS A 96 15.90 -22.36 26.92
C CYS A 96 14.45 -22.29 27.43
N GLN A 97 14.26 -22.15 28.74
CA GLN A 97 12.93 -22.00 29.35
C GLN A 97 12.24 -20.71 28.90
N ASP A 98 12.96 -19.59 28.91
CA ASP A 98 12.44 -18.29 28.48
C ASP A 98 11.99 -18.34 27.00
N TYR A 99 12.78 -18.96 26.12
CA TYR A 99 12.40 -19.15 24.72
C TYR A 99 11.20 -20.08 24.56
N HIS A 100 11.14 -21.18 25.31
CA HIS A 100 10.01 -22.10 25.26
C HIS A 100 8.70 -21.41 25.65
N THR A 101 8.68 -20.69 26.79
CA THR A 101 7.52 -19.89 27.22
C THR A 101 7.15 -18.85 26.18
N ARG A 102 8.14 -18.13 25.63
CA ARG A 102 7.87 -17.11 24.62
C ARG A 102 7.27 -17.68 23.33
N ILE A 103 7.71 -18.86 22.90
CA ILE A 103 7.16 -19.53 21.72
C ILE A 103 5.71 -19.93 21.96
N ALA A 104 5.39 -20.51 23.12
CA ALA A 104 4.02 -20.86 23.49
C ALA A 104 3.10 -19.63 23.44
N ASP A 105 3.48 -18.53 24.09
CA ASP A 105 2.69 -17.28 24.08
C ASP A 105 2.47 -16.71 22.66
N LEU A 106 3.44 -16.91 21.75
CA LEU A 106 3.35 -16.42 20.38
C LEU A 106 2.46 -17.32 19.51
N GLU A 107 2.50 -18.64 19.74
CA GLU A 107 1.62 -19.61 19.08
C GLU A 107 0.16 -19.40 19.48
N ASP A 108 -0.12 -19.17 20.77
CA ASP A 108 -1.48 -18.86 21.24
C ASP A 108 -2.04 -17.61 20.56
N LYS A 109 -1.26 -16.52 20.52
CA LYS A 109 -1.66 -15.28 19.83
C LYS A 109 -1.82 -15.46 18.34
N LYS A 110 -0.99 -16.30 17.71
CA LYS A 110 -1.08 -16.61 16.28
C LYS A 110 -2.41 -17.30 16.01
N PHE A 111 -2.76 -18.31 16.81
CA PHE A 111 -4.01 -19.05 16.70
C PHE A 111 -5.24 -18.11 16.80
N ASP A 112 -5.27 -17.23 17.81
CA ASP A 112 -6.36 -16.26 17.97
C ASP A 112 -6.53 -15.37 16.72
N ILE A 113 -5.43 -14.85 16.19
CA ILE A 113 -5.45 -14.00 14.99
C ILE A 113 -5.90 -14.80 13.76
N GLU A 114 -5.38 -16.00 13.56
CA GLU A 114 -5.76 -16.88 12.45
C GLU A 114 -7.25 -17.23 12.51
N TYR A 115 -7.77 -17.50 13.71
CA TYR A 115 -9.18 -17.77 13.93
C TYR A 115 -10.05 -16.56 13.59
N ILE A 116 -9.66 -15.35 14.04
CA ILE A 116 -10.37 -14.11 13.68
C ILE A 116 -10.36 -13.90 12.16
N VAL A 117 -9.20 -14.06 11.51
CA VAL A 117 -9.07 -13.92 10.05
C VAL A 117 -9.96 -14.92 9.32
N PHE A 118 -10.01 -16.16 9.80
CA PHE A 118 -10.88 -17.21 9.27
C PHE A 118 -12.36 -16.81 9.38
N GLN A 119 -12.82 -16.35 10.55
CA GLN A 119 -14.20 -15.89 10.72
C GLN A 119 -14.56 -14.73 9.81
N VAL A 120 -13.68 -13.72 9.70
CA VAL A 120 -13.92 -12.55 8.84
C VAL A 120 -13.94 -12.92 7.36
N SER A 121 -13.11 -13.87 6.95
CA SER A 121 -13.04 -14.35 5.56
C SER A 121 -14.19 -15.30 5.20
N ASN A 122 -14.82 -15.94 6.21
CA ASN A 122 -15.88 -16.92 6.06
C ASN A 122 -17.15 -16.50 6.85
N PRO A 123 -17.80 -15.37 6.50
CA PRO A 123 -18.92 -14.82 7.27
C PRO A 123 -20.19 -15.70 7.26
N TRP A 124 -20.30 -16.65 6.33
CA TRP A 124 -21.37 -17.64 6.32
C TRP A 124 -21.14 -18.81 7.30
N MET A 125 -19.91 -19.00 7.81
CA MET A 125 -19.58 -20.04 8.79
C MET A 125 -19.75 -19.56 10.23
N THR A 126 -19.81 -18.24 10.46
CA THR A 126 -20.21 -17.71 11.76
C THR A 126 -21.72 -17.95 11.94
N PRO A 127 -22.16 -18.73 12.93
CA PRO A 127 -23.58 -18.93 13.18
C PRO A 127 -24.22 -17.55 13.35
N MET A 128 -25.22 -17.24 12.52
CA MET A 128 -26.07 -16.06 12.68
C MET A 128 -26.45 -16.01 14.16
N LYS A 129 -25.99 -14.97 14.87
CA LYS A 129 -26.54 -14.63 16.18
C LYS A 129 -28.00 -14.30 15.89
N VAL A 130 -28.86 -15.28 16.16
CA VAL A 130 -30.32 -15.16 16.12
C VAL A 130 -30.64 -14.05 17.11
N LEU A 131 -31.01 -12.89 16.59
CA LEU A 131 -31.65 -11.80 17.30
C LEU A 131 -33.10 -11.74 16.83
#